data_AF-A0A176Q941-F1
#
_entry.id   AF-A0A176Q941-F1
#
_cell.length_a   1.000
_cell.length_b   1.000
_cell.length_c   1.000
_cell.angle_alpha   90.00
_cell.angle_beta   90.00
_cell.angle_gamma   90.00
#
_symmetry.space_group_name_H-M   'P 1'
#
loop_
_entity.id
_entity.type
_entity.pdbx_description
1 polymer ?
#
loop_
_entity_poly.entity_id
_entity_poly.type
_entity_poly.pdbx_seq_one_letter_code
_entity_poly.pdbx_strand_id
1 'polypeptide(L)'
;MLGLVCALVGGWFVTQLGTSGTATFTAAPGDSTLVLPPDVLNRTDSDVTVSATADGDAPVWMGLARPSDVDSVMQDAKAARAQGVSVTGWELETTTSGSGSADPQTYDLWQGESRGTGQAALTVTQDAAPQTLVVTAGDDARLSEVTMTVTDSGWSTRALVLLVVGLVLLVGGVYLAVRGGRGPRAGGPVEDGRESEDGREAEDGRRDETDAADGAVETDETQVLGTADATATPDTTDDTGSPAQPADPTTKETR
;
A
#
# COMPACT_ATOMS: atom_id res chain seq x y z
N MET A 1 16.33 22.37 -7.41
CA MET A 1 16.14 20.91 -7.56
C MET A 1 14.79 20.45 -7.01
N LEU A 2 14.46 20.73 -5.73
CA LEU A 2 13.23 20.26 -5.09
C LEU A 2 11.93 20.57 -5.88
N GLY A 3 11.76 21.80 -6.40
CA GLY A 3 10.57 22.17 -7.18
C GLY A 3 10.44 21.44 -8.53
N LEU A 4 11.56 21.13 -9.19
CA LEU A 4 11.55 20.32 -10.43
C LEU A 4 11.16 18.87 -10.12
N VAL A 5 11.71 18.31 -9.04
CA VAL A 5 11.38 16.95 -8.59
C VAL A 5 9.89 16.86 -8.24
N CYS A 6 9.34 17.81 -7.48
CA CYS A 6 7.91 17.86 -7.17
C CYS A 6 7.04 17.99 -8.44
N ALA A 7 7.43 18.82 -9.41
CA ALA A 7 6.68 18.98 -10.65
C ALA A 7 6.72 17.72 -11.53
N LEU A 8 7.86 17.02 -11.60
CA LEU A 8 7.99 15.76 -12.34
C LEU A 8 7.19 14.63 -11.69
N VAL A 9 7.29 14.48 -10.37
CA VAL A 9 6.54 13.46 -9.61
C VAL A 9 5.03 13.74 -9.67
N GLY A 10 4.61 15.00 -9.45
CA GLY A 10 3.21 15.40 -9.54
C GLY A 10 2.65 15.25 -10.95
N GLY A 11 3.41 15.65 -11.97
CA GLY A 11 3.04 15.46 -13.37
C GLY A 11 2.87 13.99 -13.74
N TRP A 12 3.81 13.14 -13.32
CA TRP A 12 3.74 11.70 -13.53
C TRP A 12 2.54 11.04 -12.82
N PHE A 13 2.24 11.44 -11.58
CA PHE A 13 1.05 10.94 -10.88
C PHE A 13 -0.26 11.39 -11.55
N VAL A 14 -0.33 12.64 -12.04
CA VAL A 14 -1.52 13.14 -12.75
C VAL A 14 -1.71 12.40 -14.08
N THR A 15 -0.63 12.07 -14.80
CA THR A 15 -0.75 11.28 -16.04
C THR A 15 -1.21 9.85 -15.77
N GLN A 16 -0.78 9.23 -14.66
CA GLN A 16 -1.11 7.83 -14.39
C GLN A 16 -2.43 7.61 -13.63
N LEU A 17 -2.76 8.43 -12.63
CA LEU A 17 -4.01 8.30 -11.87
C LEU A 17 -5.24 8.88 -12.58
N GLY A 18 -5.01 9.72 -13.60
CA GLY A 18 -6.05 10.53 -14.23
C GLY A 18 -6.74 11.48 -13.25
N THR A 19 -7.87 12.05 -13.67
CA THR A 19 -8.69 12.94 -12.82
C THR A 19 -9.55 12.18 -11.82
N SER A 20 -9.74 10.87 -12.01
CA SER A 20 -10.58 10.01 -11.17
C SER A 20 -9.88 9.51 -9.91
N GLY A 21 -8.55 9.61 -9.81
CA GLY A 21 -7.81 9.12 -8.65
C GLY A 21 -7.84 7.59 -8.56
N THR A 22 -7.84 6.93 -9.71
CA THR A 22 -7.96 5.48 -9.81
C THR A 22 -6.59 4.85 -9.95
N ALA A 23 -6.25 3.93 -9.06
CA ALA A 23 -5.06 3.09 -9.15
C ALA A 23 -5.48 1.68 -9.55
N THR A 24 -4.90 1.16 -10.62
CA THR A 24 -5.18 -0.19 -11.11
C THR A 24 -3.90 -0.99 -11.12
N PHE A 25 -3.90 -2.14 -10.44
CA PHE A 25 -2.78 -3.06 -10.35
C PHE A 25 -3.17 -4.39 -10.96
N THR A 26 -2.34 -4.92 -11.85
CA THR A 26 -2.66 -6.17 -12.57
C THR A 26 -1.63 -7.25 -12.28
N ALA A 27 -2.09 -8.49 -12.17
CA ALA A 27 -1.28 -9.70 -12.11
C ALA A 27 -1.78 -10.71 -13.13
N ALA A 28 -0.88 -11.58 -13.59
CA ALA A 28 -1.22 -12.82 -14.30
C ALA A 28 -0.71 -14.00 -13.44
N PRO A 29 -1.50 -14.47 -12.45
CA PRO A 29 -1.03 -15.44 -11.46
C PRO A 29 -0.59 -16.76 -12.08
N GLY A 30 -1.28 -17.21 -13.13
CA GLY A 30 -1.01 -18.48 -13.80
C GLY A 30 -1.34 -19.72 -12.96
N ASP A 31 -1.81 -19.56 -11.73
CA ASP A 31 -2.38 -20.61 -10.88
C ASP A 31 -3.92 -20.57 -10.93
N SER A 32 -4.58 -21.67 -10.56
CA SER A 32 -6.04 -21.75 -10.47
C SER A 32 -6.61 -21.01 -9.26
N THR A 33 -5.78 -20.71 -8.26
CA THR A 33 -6.20 -20.04 -7.03
C THR A 33 -5.27 -18.88 -6.71
N LEU A 34 -5.85 -17.74 -6.34
CA LEU A 34 -5.15 -16.57 -5.83
C LEU A 34 -5.72 -16.15 -4.47
N VAL A 35 -4.84 -15.87 -3.51
CA VAL A 35 -5.19 -15.30 -2.21
C VAL A 35 -4.65 -13.88 -2.11
N LEU A 36 -5.52 -12.92 -1.82
CA LEU A 36 -5.15 -11.54 -1.55
C LEU A 36 -5.28 -11.27 -0.04
N PRO A 37 -4.17 -11.09 0.68
CA PRO A 37 -4.18 -10.86 2.12
C PRO A 37 -4.56 -9.42 2.48
N PRO A 38 -4.83 -9.13 3.77
CA PRO A 38 -5.18 -7.81 4.25
C PRO A 38 -4.11 -6.76 3.98
N ASP A 39 -2.83 -7.15 4.03
CA ASP A 39 -1.70 -6.24 3.79
C ASP A 39 -1.69 -5.65 2.36
N VAL A 40 -2.44 -6.27 1.44
CA VAL A 40 -2.66 -5.80 0.08
C VAL A 40 -4.03 -5.13 -0.04
N LEU A 41 -5.10 -5.80 0.41
CA LEU A 41 -6.49 -5.31 0.26
C LEU A 41 -6.85 -4.12 1.16
N ASN A 42 -6.40 -4.16 2.42
CA ASN A 42 -6.76 -3.20 3.47
C ASN A 42 -5.63 -2.19 3.73
N ARG A 43 -4.72 -2.02 2.78
CA ARG A 43 -3.64 -1.01 2.86
C ARG A 43 -4.15 0.43 2.70
N THR A 44 -5.39 0.58 2.26
CA THR A 44 -6.04 1.84 1.94
C THR A 44 -7.35 1.93 2.70
N ASP A 45 -7.76 3.14 3.06
CA ASP A 45 -9.07 3.39 3.67
C ASP A 45 -10.21 3.45 2.63
N SER A 46 -9.90 3.27 1.34
CA SER A 46 -10.84 3.31 0.23
C SER A 46 -11.28 1.91 -0.19
N ASP A 47 -12.47 1.81 -0.78
CA ASP A 47 -12.99 0.57 -1.34
C ASP A 47 -12.09 0.04 -2.46
N VAL A 48 -11.92 -1.29 -2.49
CA VAL A 48 -11.11 -1.98 -3.49
C VAL A 48 -11.98 -2.90 -4.32
N THR A 49 -12.00 -2.69 -5.63
CA THR A 49 -12.66 -3.60 -6.57
C THR A 49 -11.64 -4.56 -7.16
N VAL A 50 -11.83 -5.85 -6.93
CA VAL A 50 -11.03 -6.92 -7.53
C VAL A 50 -11.84 -7.55 -8.65
N SER A 51 -11.21 -7.70 -9.81
CA SER A 51 -11.74 -8.44 -10.95
C SER A 51 -10.77 -9.55 -11.31
N ALA A 52 -11.29 -10.72 -11.62
CA ALA A 52 -10.50 -11.89 -11.97
C ALA A 52 -11.05 -12.56 -13.23
N THR A 53 -10.15 -12.92 -14.12
CA THR A 53 -10.43 -13.55 -15.41
C THR A 53 -9.74 -14.92 -15.43
N ALA A 54 -10.48 -15.95 -15.78
CA ALA A 54 -9.93 -17.29 -16.02
C ALA A 54 -9.57 -17.49 -17.50
N ASP A 55 -8.83 -18.54 -17.79
CA ASP A 55 -8.64 -19.00 -19.16
C ASP A 55 -9.97 -19.49 -19.76
N GLY A 56 -10.36 -18.93 -20.91
CA GLY A 56 -11.60 -19.27 -21.61
C GLY A 56 -12.86 -18.86 -20.85
N ASP A 57 -13.88 -19.72 -20.85
CA ASP A 57 -15.16 -19.49 -20.19
C ASP A 57 -15.26 -20.24 -18.84
N ALA A 58 -14.13 -20.66 -18.25
CA ALA A 58 -14.13 -21.37 -16.99
C ALA A 58 -14.78 -20.54 -15.87
N PRO A 59 -15.54 -21.16 -14.95
CA PRO A 59 -16.20 -20.44 -13.88
C PRO A 59 -15.16 -19.82 -12.93
N VAL A 60 -15.39 -18.58 -12.54
CA VAL A 60 -14.59 -17.86 -11.53
C VAL A 60 -15.44 -17.67 -10.28
N TRP A 61 -14.88 -18.00 -9.14
CA TRP A 61 -15.45 -17.75 -7.83
C TRP A 61 -14.53 -16.85 -7.01
N MET A 62 -15.13 -15.99 -6.21
CA MET A 62 -14.46 -15.09 -5.30
C MET A 62 -15.14 -15.16 -3.95
N GLY A 63 -14.38 -15.32 -2.87
CA GLY A 63 -14.88 -15.36 -1.50
C GLY A 63 -14.05 -14.51 -0.56
N LEU A 64 -14.73 -13.71 0.25
CA LEU A 64 -14.16 -12.79 1.22
C LEU A 64 -14.43 -13.31 2.63
N ALA A 65 -13.39 -13.47 3.44
CA ALA A 65 -13.51 -13.96 4.81
C ALA A 65 -12.44 -13.34 5.74
N ARG A 66 -12.48 -13.68 7.03
CA ARG A 66 -11.40 -13.30 7.96
C ARG A 66 -10.13 -14.05 7.60
N PRO A 67 -8.95 -13.46 7.87
CA PRO A 67 -7.67 -14.10 7.61
C PRO A 67 -7.56 -15.49 8.26
N SER A 68 -7.98 -15.64 9.51
CA SER A 68 -7.94 -16.93 10.23
C SER A 68 -8.77 -18.03 9.58
N ASP A 69 -9.91 -17.67 8.98
CA ASP A 69 -10.81 -18.62 8.36
C ASP A 69 -10.25 -19.06 7.01
N VAL A 70 -9.69 -18.11 6.24
CA VAL A 70 -8.97 -18.41 5.00
C VAL A 70 -7.75 -19.27 5.27
N ASP A 71 -6.94 -18.97 6.28
CA ASP A 71 -5.76 -19.78 6.64
C ASP A 71 -6.16 -21.22 7.00
N SER A 72 -7.30 -21.38 7.69
CA SER A 72 -7.82 -22.69 8.09
C SER A 72 -8.32 -23.52 6.89
N VAL A 73 -8.85 -22.87 5.85
CA VAL A 73 -9.30 -23.52 4.60
C VAL A 73 -8.14 -23.80 3.67
N MET A 74 -7.26 -22.81 3.51
CA MET A 74 -6.22 -22.80 2.50
C MET A 74 -4.97 -23.55 2.96
N GLN A 75 -4.66 -23.62 4.26
CA GLN A 75 -3.53 -24.38 4.84
C GLN A 75 -2.31 -24.47 3.90
N ASP A 76 -1.95 -25.70 3.46
CA ASP A 76 -0.86 -26.01 2.54
C ASP A 76 -1.29 -26.04 1.06
N ALA A 77 -2.50 -25.59 0.73
CA ALA A 77 -3.00 -25.57 -0.64
C ALA A 77 -2.11 -24.70 -1.54
N LYS A 78 -1.88 -25.22 -2.74
CA LYS A 78 -1.14 -24.52 -3.78
C LYS A 78 -1.98 -23.34 -4.26
N ALA A 79 -1.48 -22.14 -4.04
CA ALA A 79 -2.11 -20.91 -4.50
C ALA A 79 -1.05 -19.86 -4.81
N ALA A 80 -1.35 -19.00 -5.78
CA ALA A 80 -0.70 -17.71 -5.86
C ALA A 80 -1.13 -16.86 -4.65
N ARG A 81 -0.19 -16.17 -4.02
CA ARG A 81 -0.46 -15.25 -2.90
C ARG A 81 0.06 -13.88 -3.27
N ALA A 82 -0.79 -12.87 -3.15
CA ALA A 82 -0.38 -11.49 -3.38
C ALA A 82 0.49 -11.01 -2.22
N GLN A 83 1.67 -10.47 -2.52
CA GLN A 83 2.66 -10.02 -1.54
C GLN A 83 2.69 -8.49 -1.42
N GLY A 84 2.21 -7.79 -2.44
CA GLY A 84 2.30 -6.34 -2.51
C GLY A 84 1.87 -5.79 -3.86
N VAL A 85 2.10 -4.50 -4.05
CA VAL A 85 1.87 -3.78 -5.30
C VAL A 85 3.09 -2.95 -5.68
N SER A 86 3.42 -2.92 -6.97
CA SER A 86 4.45 -2.07 -7.54
C SER A 86 3.80 -0.89 -8.26
N VAL A 87 3.99 0.32 -7.74
CA VAL A 87 3.46 1.57 -8.34
C VAL A 87 4.23 2.02 -9.58
N THR A 88 5.46 1.54 -9.76
CA THR A 88 6.25 1.87 -10.96
C THR A 88 5.79 1.06 -12.17
N GLY A 89 5.42 -0.20 -11.95
CA GLY A 89 4.89 -1.10 -12.97
C GLY A 89 3.36 -1.14 -13.06
N TRP A 90 2.65 -0.64 -12.04
CA TRP A 90 1.21 -0.87 -11.85
C TRP A 90 0.89 -2.37 -11.79
N GLU A 91 1.72 -3.10 -11.06
CA GLU A 91 1.67 -4.56 -10.97
C GLU A 91 1.23 -5.00 -9.57
N LEU A 92 0.42 -6.06 -9.53
CA LEU A 92 0.12 -6.80 -8.32
C LEU A 92 1.16 -7.93 -8.21
N GLU A 93 2.01 -7.85 -7.19
CA GLU A 93 3.11 -8.79 -7.01
C GLU A 93 2.59 -10.08 -6.37
N THR A 94 2.84 -11.21 -7.02
CA THR A 94 2.35 -12.51 -6.55
C THR A 94 3.49 -13.52 -6.42
N THR A 95 3.32 -14.49 -5.53
CA THR A 95 4.21 -15.64 -5.38
C THR A 95 3.39 -16.89 -5.16
N THR A 96 3.71 -17.95 -5.89
CA THR A 96 3.09 -19.26 -5.70
C THR A 96 3.71 -19.98 -4.51
N SER A 97 2.87 -20.52 -3.62
CA SER A 97 3.32 -21.35 -2.50
C SER A 97 2.28 -22.42 -2.15
N GLY A 98 2.72 -23.42 -1.38
CA GLY A 98 1.93 -24.61 -1.06
C GLY A 98 2.03 -25.71 -2.13
N SER A 99 1.47 -26.87 -1.81
CA SER A 99 1.49 -28.06 -2.67
C SER A 99 0.21 -28.90 -2.61
N GLY A 100 -0.67 -28.62 -1.66
CA GLY A 100 -1.96 -29.29 -1.50
C GLY A 100 -3.03 -28.75 -2.44
N SER A 101 -4.26 -29.22 -2.26
CA SER A 101 -5.47 -28.72 -2.91
C SER A 101 -6.49 -28.35 -1.84
N ALA A 102 -7.26 -27.29 -2.08
CA ALA A 102 -8.39 -26.87 -1.27
C ALA A 102 -9.55 -26.50 -2.18
N ASP A 103 -10.77 -26.82 -1.73
CA ASP A 103 -12.00 -26.37 -2.38
C ASP A 103 -12.73 -25.38 -1.46
N PRO A 104 -12.36 -24.08 -1.50
CA PRO A 104 -12.91 -23.07 -0.61
C PRO A 104 -14.43 -22.89 -0.78
N GLN A 105 -14.99 -23.25 -1.94
CA GLN A 105 -16.41 -23.05 -2.25
C GLN A 105 -17.35 -23.93 -1.40
N THR A 106 -16.80 -24.96 -0.75
CA THR A 106 -17.56 -25.93 0.06
C THR A 106 -17.81 -25.51 1.50
N TYR A 107 -17.18 -24.42 1.95
CA TYR A 107 -17.27 -23.91 3.32
C TYR A 107 -18.26 -22.76 3.44
N ASP A 108 -18.89 -22.60 4.61
CA ASP A 108 -19.90 -21.56 4.91
C ASP A 108 -19.34 -20.44 5.82
N LEU A 109 -18.11 -20.01 5.54
CA LEU A 109 -17.37 -19.02 6.35
C LEU A 109 -17.18 -17.67 5.65
N TRP A 110 -17.74 -17.54 4.45
CA TRP A 110 -17.58 -16.37 3.59
C TRP A 110 -18.57 -15.27 3.97
N GLN A 111 -18.06 -14.07 4.15
CA GLN A 111 -18.84 -12.86 4.47
C GLN A 111 -19.28 -12.10 3.21
N GLY A 112 -18.65 -12.41 2.07
CA GLY A 112 -19.02 -11.90 0.76
C GLY A 112 -18.55 -12.86 -0.32
N GLU A 113 -19.35 -13.01 -1.37
CA GLU A 113 -19.03 -13.91 -2.48
C GLU A 113 -19.44 -13.29 -3.82
N SER A 114 -18.71 -13.66 -4.87
CA SER A 114 -19.05 -13.35 -6.26
C SER A 114 -18.72 -14.54 -7.15
N ARG A 115 -19.52 -14.73 -8.21
CA ARG A 115 -19.36 -15.81 -9.19
C ARG A 115 -19.61 -15.27 -10.59
N GLY A 116 -18.90 -15.82 -11.57
CA GLY A 116 -19.15 -15.53 -12.97
C GLY A 116 -18.52 -16.57 -13.89
N THR A 117 -18.79 -16.43 -15.19
CA THR A 117 -18.30 -17.33 -16.24
C THR A 117 -17.23 -16.59 -17.03
N GLY A 118 -16.01 -17.12 -17.08
CA GLY A 118 -14.83 -16.47 -17.64
C GLY A 118 -14.28 -15.31 -16.79
N GLN A 119 -15.15 -14.55 -16.12
CA GLN A 119 -14.77 -13.42 -15.27
C GLN A 119 -15.71 -13.26 -14.07
N ALA A 120 -15.19 -12.81 -12.93
CA ALA A 120 -15.96 -12.34 -11.78
C ALA A 120 -15.33 -11.07 -11.19
N ALA A 121 -16.14 -10.25 -10.53
CA ALA A 121 -15.68 -9.08 -9.80
C ALA A 121 -16.34 -8.99 -8.43
N LEU A 122 -15.59 -8.49 -7.44
CA LEU A 122 -16.05 -8.25 -6.07
C LEU A 122 -15.47 -6.93 -5.56
N THR A 123 -16.33 -6.09 -4.98
CA THR A 123 -15.91 -4.89 -4.25
C THR A 123 -15.78 -5.20 -2.77
N VAL A 124 -14.61 -4.91 -2.22
CA VAL A 124 -14.26 -5.08 -0.81
C VAL A 124 -14.32 -3.72 -0.13
N THR A 125 -15.22 -3.56 0.83
CA THR A 125 -15.32 -2.35 1.66
C THR A 125 -14.43 -2.48 2.89
N GLN A 126 -13.94 -1.35 3.40
CA GLN A 126 -12.99 -1.35 4.53
C GLN A 126 -13.66 -1.44 5.91
N ASP A 127 -15.00 -1.38 5.97
CA ASP A 127 -15.76 -1.38 7.24
C ASP A 127 -15.58 -2.64 8.09
N ALA A 128 -15.30 -3.77 7.43
CA ALA A 128 -15.14 -5.08 8.04
C ALA A 128 -13.68 -5.59 8.03
N ALA A 129 -12.72 -4.70 7.73
CA ALA A 129 -11.29 -5.03 7.76
C ALA A 129 -10.83 -5.53 9.14
N PRO A 130 -9.82 -6.41 9.22
CA PRO A 130 -9.05 -6.99 8.12
C PRO A 130 -9.77 -8.16 7.43
N GLN A 131 -9.68 -8.24 6.11
CA GLN A 131 -10.30 -9.28 5.29
C GLN A 131 -9.31 -9.87 4.28
N THR A 132 -9.52 -11.14 3.94
CA THR A 132 -8.76 -11.86 2.93
C THR A 132 -9.70 -12.32 1.84
N LEU A 133 -9.32 -12.09 0.59
CA LEU A 133 -10.06 -12.53 -0.59
C LEU A 133 -9.39 -13.76 -1.17
N VAL A 134 -10.18 -14.78 -1.45
CA VAL A 134 -9.77 -15.96 -2.22
C VAL A 134 -10.47 -15.91 -3.56
N VAL A 135 -9.73 -16.16 -4.63
CA VAL A 135 -10.23 -16.25 -6.00
C VAL A 135 -9.87 -17.62 -6.54
N THR A 136 -10.84 -18.34 -7.09
CA THR A 136 -10.61 -19.65 -7.74
C THR A 136 -11.19 -19.68 -9.15
N ALA A 137 -10.43 -20.27 -10.08
CA ALA A 137 -10.91 -20.70 -11.38
C ALA A 137 -11.29 -22.19 -11.29
N GLY A 138 -12.45 -22.56 -11.82
CA GLY A 138 -12.91 -23.94 -11.90
C GLY A 138 -12.34 -24.69 -13.12
N ASP A 139 -12.77 -25.93 -13.28
CA ASP A 139 -12.44 -26.79 -14.44
C ASP A 139 -10.94 -26.94 -14.73
N ASP A 140 -10.12 -26.96 -13.66
CA ASP A 140 -8.64 -26.98 -13.72
C ASP A 140 -8.03 -25.81 -14.53
N ALA A 141 -8.81 -24.77 -14.80
CA ALA A 141 -8.37 -23.57 -15.49
C ALA A 141 -7.47 -22.70 -14.59
N ARG A 142 -6.71 -21.81 -15.23
CA ARG A 142 -5.84 -20.85 -14.53
C ARG A 142 -6.50 -19.47 -14.53
N LEU A 143 -6.14 -18.67 -13.54
CA LEU A 143 -6.39 -17.24 -13.54
C LEU A 143 -5.39 -16.60 -14.51
N SER A 144 -5.92 -16.08 -15.61
CA SER A 144 -5.14 -15.43 -16.67
C SER A 144 -4.83 -13.99 -16.34
N GLU A 145 -5.76 -13.31 -15.67
CA GLU A 145 -5.62 -11.92 -15.25
C GLU A 145 -6.37 -11.69 -13.94
N VAL A 146 -5.74 -10.97 -13.01
CA VAL A 146 -6.41 -10.41 -11.84
C VAL A 146 -6.06 -8.93 -11.75
N THR A 147 -7.09 -8.12 -11.65
CA THR A 147 -6.99 -6.67 -11.57
C THR A 147 -7.55 -6.18 -10.24
N MET A 148 -6.73 -5.46 -9.49
CA MET A 148 -7.12 -4.77 -8.26
C MET A 148 -7.19 -3.27 -8.53
N THR A 149 -8.37 -2.68 -8.32
CA THR A 149 -8.63 -1.26 -8.57
C THR A 149 -9.04 -0.56 -7.29
N VAL A 150 -8.30 0.49 -6.93
CA VAL A 150 -8.61 1.39 -5.81
C VAL A 150 -9.07 2.73 -6.38
N THR A 151 -10.20 3.24 -5.90
CA THR A 151 -10.71 4.55 -6.31
C THR A 151 -10.79 5.48 -5.12
N ASP A 152 -9.99 6.54 -5.12
CA ASP A 152 -10.02 7.58 -4.10
C ASP A 152 -10.03 8.98 -4.72
N SER A 153 -11.14 9.68 -4.57
CA SER A 153 -11.31 11.05 -5.10
C SER A 153 -10.39 12.08 -4.42
N GLY A 154 -9.87 11.78 -3.23
CA GLY A 154 -8.89 12.59 -2.53
C GLY A 154 -7.50 12.52 -3.16
N TRP A 155 -7.13 11.39 -3.77
CA TRP A 155 -5.82 11.22 -4.41
C TRP A 155 -5.64 12.16 -5.60
N SER A 156 -6.65 12.30 -6.48
CA SER A 156 -6.57 13.24 -7.60
C SER A 156 -6.48 14.68 -7.12
N THR A 157 -7.22 15.03 -6.07
CA THR A 157 -7.17 16.36 -5.45
C THR A 157 -5.78 16.66 -4.89
N ARG A 158 -5.19 15.73 -4.12
CA ARG A 158 -3.83 15.89 -3.57
C ARG A 158 -2.78 15.96 -4.68
N ALA A 159 -2.89 15.14 -5.72
CA ALA A 159 -1.98 15.16 -6.87
C ALA A 159 -2.05 16.50 -7.61
N LEU A 160 -3.26 17.03 -7.83
CA LEU A 160 -3.46 18.34 -8.45
C LEU A 160 -2.87 19.47 -7.60
N VAL A 161 -3.08 19.45 -6.28
CA VAL A 161 -2.49 20.44 -5.36
C VAL A 161 -0.97 20.37 -5.39
N LEU A 162 -0.37 19.17 -5.33
CA LEU A 162 1.07 18.99 -5.42
C LEU A 162 1.63 19.49 -6.76
N LEU A 163 0.93 19.23 -7.86
CA LEU A 163 1.31 19.74 -9.19
C LEU A 163 1.29 21.28 -9.22
N VAL A 164 0.21 21.90 -8.72
CA VAL A 164 0.07 23.37 -8.70
C VAL A 164 1.13 24.00 -7.81
N VAL A 165 1.34 23.47 -6.61
CA VAL A 165 2.39 23.96 -5.69
C VAL A 165 3.78 23.79 -6.32
N GLY A 166 4.06 22.64 -6.93
CA GLY A 166 5.30 22.38 -7.65
C GLY A 166 5.55 23.39 -8.77
N LEU A 167 4.52 23.70 -9.56
CA LEU A 167 4.59 24.68 -10.64
C LEU A 167 4.85 26.11 -10.11
N VAL A 168 4.16 26.52 -9.05
CA VAL A 168 4.35 27.83 -8.41
C VAL A 168 5.78 27.97 -7.87
N LEU A 169 6.30 26.94 -7.20
CA LEU A 169 7.68 26.93 -6.71
C LEU A 169 8.70 26.94 -7.85
N LEU A 170 8.43 26.25 -8.96
CA LEU A 170 9.28 26.26 -10.15
C LEU A 170 9.33 27.66 -10.78
N VAL A 171 8.18 28.30 -10.98
CA VAL A 171 8.10 29.67 -11.53
C VAL A 171 8.78 30.67 -10.60
N GLY A 172 8.54 30.59 -9.28
CA GLY A 172 9.21 31.44 -8.29
C GLY A 172 10.73 31.26 -8.28
N GLY A 173 11.20 30.01 -8.36
CA GLY A 173 12.62 29.68 -8.45
C GLY A 173 13.28 30.24 -9.71
N VAL A 174 12.64 30.09 -10.88
CA VAL A 174 13.13 30.67 -12.14
C VAL A 174 13.15 32.20 -12.07
N TYR A 175 12.11 32.82 -11.53
CA TYR A 175 12.02 34.26 -11.36
C TYR A 175 13.15 34.82 -10.50
N LEU A 176 13.42 34.18 -9.35
CA LEU A 176 14.54 34.54 -8.47
C LEU A 176 15.90 34.33 -9.13
N ALA A 177 16.09 33.26 -9.91
CA ALA A 177 17.35 33.02 -10.63
C ALA A 177 17.61 34.10 -11.70
N VAL A 178 16.58 34.47 -12.47
CA VAL A 178 16.68 35.51 -13.51
C VAL A 178 16.88 36.91 -12.90
N ARG A 179 16.24 37.18 -11.75
CA ARG A 179 16.33 38.48 -11.06
C ARG A 179 17.58 38.61 -10.18
N GLY A 180 18.04 37.52 -9.58
CA GLY A 180 19.22 37.43 -8.72
C GLY A 180 20.55 37.25 -9.49
N GLY A 181 20.50 36.85 -10.77
CA GLY A 181 21.67 36.71 -11.65
C GLY A 181 22.34 38.04 -12.07
N ARG A 182 21.94 39.17 -11.49
CA ARG A 182 22.61 40.48 -11.65
C ARG A 182 23.02 41.04 -10.28
N GLY A 183 24.04 40.45 -9.68
CA GLY A 183 24.85 40.98 -8.57
C GLY A 183 26.32 40.57 -8.77
N PRO A 184 27.30 41.40 -8.40
CA PRO A 184 28.40 41.80 -9.29
C PRO A 184 29.48 40.75 -9.50
N ARG A 185 30.01 40.67 -10.73
CA ARG A 185 31.39 40.20 -10.94
C ARG A 185 32.31 41.17 -10.17
N ALA A 186 32.70 40.80 -8.96
CA ALA A 186 33.89 41.33 -8.33
C ALA A 186 35.10 40.78 -9.12
N GLY A 187 35.36 41.38 -10.27
CA GLY A 187 36.66 41.30 -10.91
C GLY A 187 37.63 42.13 -10.08
N GLY A 188 38.23 41.50 -9.07
CA GLY A 188 39.49 42.01 -8.52
C GLY A 188 40.59 41.64 -9.53
N PRO A 189 41.29 42.61 -10.14
CA PRO A 189 42.44 42.30 -10.97
C PRO A 189 43.52 41.66 -10.11
N VAL A 190 44.03 40.53 -10.61
CA VAL A 190 45.24 39.87 -10.18
C VAL A 190 46.43 40.81 -10.38
N GLU A 191 47.27 40.87 -9.34
CA GLU A 191 48.70 41.21 -9.30
C GLU A 191 49.28 42.03 -10.46
N ASP A 192 49.82 43.21 -10.11
CA ASP A 192 51.02 43.72 -10.77
C ASP A 192 52.06 44.02 -9.69
N GLY A 193 53.17 43.31 -9.75
CA GLY A 193 54.27 43.44 -8.81
C GLY A 193 55.11 44.69 -9.07
N ARG A 194 55.65 45.27 -7.99
CA ARG A 194 57.08 45.59 -7.80
C ARG A 194 57.32 46.35 -6.49
N GLU A 195 58.30 45.82 -5.74
CA GLU A 195 59.32 46.50 -4.92
C GLU A 195 58.93 47.62 -3.95
N SER A 196 59.15 47.37 -2.67
CA SER A 196 60.10 48.15 -1.86
C SER A 196 60.54 47.35 -0.62
N GLU A 197 61.84 47.08 -0.56
CA GLU A 197 62.60 46.69 0.63
C GLU A 197 62.53 47.76 1.71
N ASP A 198 62.28 47.35 2.96
CA ASP A 198 62.94 47.77 4.23
C ASP A 198 62.05 47.18 5.34
N GLY A 199 62.50 46.56 6.42
CA GLY A 199 63.79 46.52 7.06
C GLY A 199 63.51 46.12 8.52
N ARG A 200 64.00 44.94 8.90
CA ARG A 200 64.43 44.50 10.25
C ARG A 200 63.48 44.51 11.47
N GLU A 201 63.91 43.64 12.40
CA GLU A 201 63.58 43.52 13.84
C GLU A 201 62.38 42.62 14.17
N ALA A 202 62.57 41.34 14.52
CA ALA A 202 63.22 40.71 15.69
C ALA A 202 62.30 40.62 16.92
N GLU A 203 62.50 39.52 17.66
CA GLU A 203 61.91 39.08 18.94
C GLU A 203 60.57 38.31 18.85
N ASP A 204 60.50 37.02 19.20
CA ASP A 204 60.85 36.27 20.43
C ASP A 204 59.61 36.01 21.32
N GLY A 205 59.52 34.79 21.85
CA GLY A 205 58.48 34.31 22.77
C GLY A 205 57.45 33.39 22.11
N ARG A 206 57.59 32.06 22.08
CA ARG A 206 57.54 31.06 23.18
C ARG A 206 56.16 30.95 23.86
N ARG A 207 55.73 29.67 23.99
CA ARG A 207 54.68 29.03 24.84
C ARG A 207 53.49 28.54 24.01
N ASP A 208 53.35 27.23 23.81
CA ASP A 208 53.01 26.13 24.75
C ASP A 208 51.51 25.97 24.96
N GLU A 209 51.11 24.68 24.95
CA GLU A 209 49.99 24.07 25.67
C GLU A 209 48.58 24.22 25.08
N THR A 210 48.02 23.10 24.55
CA THR A 210 46.97 22.22 25.14
C THR A 210 45.55 22.76 24.85
N ASP A 211 44.47 22.02 24.69
CA ASP A 211 44.01 20.64 24.91
C ASP A 211 42.89 20.44 23.85
N ALA A 212 42.68 19.28 23.24
CA ALA A 212 41.90 18.15 23.76
C ALA A 212 40.49 18.48 24.29
N ALA A 213 39.59 17.52 24.06
CA ALA A 213 38.21 17.37 24.53
C ALA A 213 37.13 17.88 23.55
N ASP A 214 36.40 16.99 22.86
CA ASP A 214 35.45 15.99 23.38
C ASP A 214 34.06 16.61 23.62
N GLY A 215 33.03 15.88 23.16
CA GLY A 215 31.66 16.38 23.12
C GLY A 215 30.76 15.58 22.20
N ALA A 216 30.84 14.25 22.26
CA ALA A 216 29.73 13.38 21.92
C ALA A 216 28.56 13.67 22.89
N VAL A 217 27.36 13.87 22.36
CA VAL A 217 26.13 13.82 23.16
C VAL A 217 25.28 12.68 22.60
N GLU A 218 25.47 11.52 23.20
CA GLU A 218 24.39 10.55 23.41
C GLU A 218 23.36 11.18 24.35
N THR A 219 22.08 10.98 24.04
CA THR A 219 21.03 10.97 25.06
C THR A 219 20.04 9.90 24.65
N ASP A 220 20.34 8.69 25.12
CA ASP A 220 19.38 7.65 25.45
C ASP A 220 18.68 8.00 26.78
N GLU A 221 17.64 7.24 27.13
CA GLU A 221 16.74 7.30 28.30
C GLU A 221 15.32 7.80 28.01
N THR A 222 14.34 6.92 27.77
CA THR A 222 13.69 5.93 28.67
C THR A 222 12.63 6.55 29.60
N GLN A 223 11.36 6.21 29.35
CA GLN A 223 10.29 6.08 30.35
C GLN A 223 9.12 5.28 29.71
N VAL A 224 8.97 3.98 29.95
CA VAL A 224 8.47 3.25 31.14
C VAL A 224 6.96 3.39 31.35
N LEU A 225 6.26 2.32 30.94
CA LEU A 225 5.19 1.56 31.62
C LEU A 225 4.23 2.28 32.58
N GLY A 226 2.94 2.25 32.22
CA GLY A 226 1.81 2.32 33.14
C GLY A 226 0.95 1.06 33.02
N THR A 227 0.66 0.44 34.17
CA THR A 227 0.04 -0.88 34.37
C THR A 227 -1.37 -0.75 34.98
N ALA A 228 -2.19 -1.79 34.76
CA ALA A 228 -3.39 -2.19 35.54
C ALA A 228 -4.69 -1.37 35.29
N ASP A 229 -5.92 -1.89 35.43
CA ASP A 229 -6.41 -3.18 35.92
C ASP A 229 -7.92 -3.36 35.58
N ALA A 230 -8.33 -4.63 35.56
CA ALA A 230 -9.57 -5.20 36.09
C ALA A 230 -11.00 -4.99 35.50
N THR A 231 -11.65 -6.15 35.41
CA THR A 231 -13.08 -6.49 35.71
C THR A 231 -14.17 -6.23 34.67
N ALA A 232 -14.72 -7.29 34.08
CA ALA A 232 -15.86 -8.04 34.64
C ALA A 232 -16.59 -8.84 33.54
N THR A 233 -16.67 -10.16 33.72
CA THR A 233 -17.65 -11.05 33.08
C THR A 233 -18.98 -10.91 33.85
N PRO A 234 -20.13 -10.96 33.14
CA PRO A 234 -21.23 -11.75 33.67
C PRO A 234 -21.70 -12.79 32.65
N ASP A 235 -21.76 -13.99 33.20
CA ASP A 235 -22.48 -15.17 32.79
C ASP A 235 -23.99 -14.87 32.77
N THR A 236 -24.68 -15.19 31.66
CA THR A 236 -26.13 -15.40 31.66
C THR A 236 -26.45 -16.59 30.78
N THR A 237 -26.76 -17.69 31.46
CA THR A 237 -27.50 -18.85 30.96
C THR A 237 -28.98 -18.52 30.91
N ASP A 238 -29.66 -18.83 29.80
CA ASP A 238 -31.12 -19.13 29.69
C ASP A 238 -31.29 -19.60 28.23
N ASP A 239 -31.33 -20.89 27.90
CA ASP A 239 -32.35 -21.90 28.21
C ASP A 239 -33.80 -21.38 28.05
N THR A 240 -34.42 -21.72 26.91
CA THR A 240 -35.75 -22.33 26.77
C THR A 240 -36.35 -21.97 25.40
N GLY A 241 -36.60 -22.95 24.53
CA GLY A 241 -37.47 -22.70 23.37
C GLY A 241 -37.36 -23.58 22.13
N SER A 242 -37.15 -24.89 22.25
CA SER A 242 -37.63 -25.85 21.24
C SER A 242 -38.66 -26.73 21.95
N PRO A 243 -39.93 -26.75 21.52
CA PRO A 243 -40.30 -27.60 20.38
C PRO A 243 -41.50 -27.10 19.55
N ALA A 244 -41.60 -27.55 18.29
CA ALA A 244 -42.83 -28.12 17.72
C ALA A 244 -42.63 -28.52 16.25
N GLN A 245 -42.34 -29.79 16.03
CA GLN A 245 -42.72 -30.53 14.83
C GLN A 245 -44.14 -31.07 15.07
N PRO A 246 -45.12 -30.74 14.20
CA PRO A 246 -45.84 -31.76 13.44
C PRO A 246 -46.27 -31.22 12.05
N ALA A 247 -46.69 -31.97 11.04
CA ALA A 247 -46.68 -33.37 10.67
C ALA A 247 -46.99 -33.36 9.16
N ASP A 248 -46.37 -34.25 8.41
CA ASP A 248 -46.86 -34.67 7.10
C ASP A 248 -48.15 -35.49 7.31
N PRO A 249 -49.24 -35.22 6.57
CA PRO A 249 -49.78 -36.35 5.82
C PRO A 249 -50.42 -36.00 4.45
N THR A 250 -50.16 -36.92 3.52
CA THR A 250 -51.08 -37.47 2.51
C THR A 250 -51.46 -36.65 1.27
N THR A 251 -50.93 -37.13 0.14
CA THR A 251 -51.69 -37.75 -0.95
C THR A 251 -53.03 -37.12 -1.35
N LYS A 252 -53.06 -36.52 -2.55
CA LYS A 252 -54.19 -36.67 -3.48
C LYS A 252 -53.70 -36.82 -4.92
N GLU A 253 -53.86 -38.04 -5.42
CA GLU A 253 -54.15 -38.30 -6.82
C GLU A 253 -55.33 -37.42 -7.28
N THR A 254 -55.27 -36.84 -8.47
CA THR A 254 -56.43 -36.77 -9.36
C THR A 254 -55.97 -36.68 -10.82
N ARG A 255 -56.07 -37.83 -11.49
CA ARG A 255 -56.57 -38.08 -12.85
C ARG A 255 -56.41 -37.03 -13.95
#